data_AF-A0A7S7REW3-F1
#
_entry.id   AF-A0A7S7REW3-F1
#
_cell.length_a   1.000
_cell.length_b   1.000
_cell.length_c   1.000
_cell.angle_alpha   90.00
_cell.angle_beta   90.00
_cell.angle_gamma   90.00
#
_symmetry.space_group_name_H-M   'P 1'
#
loop_
_entity.id
_entity.type
_entity.pdbx_description
1 polymer ?
#
loop_
_entity_poly.entity_id
_entity_poly.type
_entity_poly.pdbx_seq_one_letter_code
_entity_poly.pdbx_strand_id
1 'polypeptide(L)'
;MKMKNNNYPNKFRSFIIVIHQEYGCLLLKSTKKSEYGIFQLPGGRLDEKDLMINISEANNNNGRINPIPAENDFKIAAARELYEETGLDFRNRLYMLKPLKFDLPNKWRFFYLNITNYEIVNQNQNKNYYFNIFKEISQYFNSIIFKTKNNNIDVNNIIIKLSKEHESFLFEKDLVKASQLVKSHSKGVCSKALLLFQQNYQIYTNY
;
A
#
# COMPACT_ATOMS: atom_id res chain seq x y z
N MET A 1 30.46 -10.43 24.77
CA MET A 1 29.00 -10.25 25.00
C MET A 1 28.37 -9.83 23.68
N LYS A 2 27.76 -10.75 22.94
CA LYS A 2 27.09 -10.44 21.66
C LYS A 2 25.92 -9.50 21.94
N MET A 3 25.94 -8.28 21.41
CA MET A 3 24.76 -7.42 21.41
C MET A 3 23.64 -8.19 20.68
N LYS A 4 22.54 -8.46 21.38
CA LYS A 4 21.32 -8.97 20.73
C LYS A 4 20.89 -7.89 19.73
N ASN A 5 21.02 -8.17 18.43
CA ASN A 5 20.39 -7.38 17.38
C ASN A 5 18.89 -7.31 17.70
N ASN A 6 18.45 -6.18 18.27
CA ASN A 6 17.04 -5.93 18.44
C ASN A 6 16.45 -5.72 17.04
N ASN A 7 15.84 -6.76 16.48
CA ASN A 7 15.04 -6.74 15.24
C ASN A 7 13.83 -5.78 15.40
N TYR A 8 14.09 -4.47 15.42
CA TYR A 8 13.11 -3.42 15.71
C TYR A 8 12.01 -3.25 14.63
N PRO A 9 12.26 -3.36 13.32
CA PRO A 9 11.23 -3.08 12.31
C PRO A 9 10.23 -4.23 12.13
N ASN A 10 10.65 -5.49 12.37
CA ASN A 10 9.86 -6.69 12.08
C ASN A 10 8.53 -6.84 12.85
N LYS A 11 8.30 -5.99 13.87
CA LYS A 11 7.05 -5.95 14.64
C LYS A 11 6.01 -4.98 14.06
N PHE A 12 6.46 -4.00 13.28
CA PHE A 12 5.60 -2.99 12.66
C PHE A 12 5.09 -3.49 11.32
N ARG A 13 3.86 -3.10 10.99
CA ARG A 13 3.19 -3.52 9.76
C ARG A 13 2.42 -2.37 9.15
N SER A 14 2.38 -2.37 7.84
CA SER A 14 1.67 -1.38 7.05
C SER A 14 0.78 -2.08 6.03
N PHE A 15 -0.47 -1.65 5.95
CA PHE A 15 -1.46 -2.18 5.02
C PHE A 15 -2.09 -1.07 4.21
N ILE A 16 -2.61 -1.42 3.04
CA ILE A 16 -3.32 -0.49 2.17
C ILE A 16 -4.69 -1.04 1.78
N ILE A 17 -5.71 -0.21 1.94
CA ILE A 17 -7.07 -0.44 1.43
C ILE A 17 -7.13 0.26 0.07
N VAL A 18 -7.00 -0.54 -0.99
CA VAL A 18 -7.09 -0.05 -2.37
C VAL A 18 -8.54 -0.19 -2.83
N ILE A 19 -9.19 0.93 -3.15
CA ILE A 19 -10.55 0.95 -3.70
C ILE A 19 -10.47 1.33 -5.17
N HIS A 20 -10.92 0.42 -6.04
CA HIS A 20 -11.28 0.77 -7.40
C HIS A 20 -12.68 1.35 -7.42
N GLN A 21 -12.85 2.51 -8.05
CA GLN A 21 -14.13 3.24 -8.08
C GLN A 21 -15.30 2.37 -8.56
N GLU A 22 -15.07 1.54 -9.57
CA GLU A 22 -16.12 0.72 -10.17
C GLU A 22 -16.24 -0.68 -9.56
N TYR A 23 -15.15 -1.24 -9.02
CA TYR A 23 -15.08 -2.67 -8.68
C TYR A 23 -14.99 -2.95 -7.18
N GLY A 24 -14.63 -1.94 -6.37
CA GLY A 24 -14.57 -2.06 -4.91
C GLY A 24 -13.16 -2.30 -4.38
N CYS A 25 -13.07 -2.97 -3.24
CA CYS A 25 -11.82 -3.20 -2.52
C CYS A 25 -11.00 -4.32 -3.16
N LEU A 26 -9.73 -4.06 -3.47
CA LEU A 26 -8.78 -5.07 -3.94
C LEU A 26 -8.42 -6.04 -2.81
N LEU A 27 -8.62 -7.33 -3.04
CA LEU A 27 -8.21 -8.42 -2.16
C LEU A 27 -7.32 -9.39 -2.92
N LEU A 28 -6.27 -9.89 -2.27
CA LEU A 28 -5.29 -10.81 -2.85
C LEU A 28 -5.47 -12.22 -2.29
N LYS A 29 -5.54 -13.22 -3.16
CA LYS A 29 -5.63 -14.63 -2.77
C LYS A 29 -4.24 -15.21 -2.53
N SER A 30 -3.92 -15.58 -1.29
CA SER A 30 -2.63 -16.16 -0.94
C SER A 30 -2.49 -17.59 -1.48
N THR A 31 -1.30 -17.96 -1.94
CA THR A 31 -0.95 -19.33 -2.35
C THR A 31 -0.80 -20.29 -1.16
N LYS A 32 -0.60 -19.76 0.05
CA LYS A 32 -0.45 -20.58 1.25
C LYS A 32 -1.80 -21.21 1.60
N LYS A 33 -1.87 -22.54 1.57
CA LYS A 33 -3.01 -23.29 2.12
C LYS A 33 -3.12 -22.97 3.61
N SER A 34 -4.08 -22.13 3.97
CA SER A 34 -4.46 -21.88 5.35
C SER A 34 -5.91 -22.28 5.54
N GLU A 35 -6.19 -22.94 6.66
CA GLU A 35 -7.54 -23.33 7.08
C GLU A 35 -8.43 -22.11 7.33
N TYR A 36 -7.83 -20.94 7.58
CA TYR A 36 -8.52 -19.78 8.14
C TYR A 36 -8.68 -18.59 7.19
N GLY A 37 -8.06 -18.58 6.00
CA GLY A 37 -8.36 -17.53 5.03
C GLY A 37 -7.51 -17.57 3.79
N ILE A 38 -8.21 -17.26 2.71
CA ILE A 38 -7.74 -17.27 1.34
C ILE A 38 -7.29 -15.87 0.94
N PHE A 39 -7.98 -14.83 1.44
CA PHE A 39 -7.79 -13.46 0.98
C PHE A 39 -7.09 -12.56 2.01
N GLN A 40 -6.34 -11.60 1.48
CA GLN A 40 -5.52 -10.65 2.22
C GLN A 40 -5.68 -9.24 1.64
N LEU A 41 -5.36 -8.23 2.45
CA LEU A 41 -5.16 -6.86 1.97
C LEU A 41 -3.70 -6.74 1.56
N PRO A 42 -3.36 -5.94 0.53
CA PRO A 42 -1.97 -5.68 0.23
C PRO A 42 -1.26 -4.99 1.41
N GLY A 43 -0.03 -5.39 1.69
CA GLY A 43 0.75 -4.88 2.80
C GLY A 43 1.47 -5.95 3.62
N GLY A 44 2.39 -5.49 4.47
CA GLY A 44 3.35 -6.39 5.08
C GLY A 44 4.10 -5.75 6.23
N ARG A 45 5.32 -6.24 6.46
CA ARG A 45 6.20 -5.75 7.52
C ARG A 45 6.95 -4.53 7.04
N LEU A 46 7.32 -3.67 7.98
CA LEU A 46 8.34 -2.66 7.71
C LEU A 46 9.69 -3.35 7.65
N ASP A 47 10.50 -2.96 6.68
CA ASP A 47 11.88 -3.37 6.49
C ASP A 47 12.83 -2.22 6.86
N GLU A 48 14.11 -2.54 7.10
CA GLU A 48 15.13 -1.54 7.41
C GLU A 48 15.26 -0.46 6.31
N LYS A 49 15.05 -0.86 5.06
CA LYS A 49 15.06 0.05 3.90
C LYS A 49 13.95 1.08 3.94
N ASP A 50 12.80 0.74 4.53
CA ASP A 50 11.67 1.66 4.66
C ASP A 50 11.97 2.78 5.68
N LEU A 51 12.89 2.53 6.62
CA LEU A 51 13.32 3.48 7.65
C LEU A 51 14.46 4.41 7.19
N MET A 52 15.22 4.01 6.17
CA MET A 52 16.46 4.70 5.79
C MET A 52 16.23 6.11 5.23
N ILE A 53 15.01 6.41 4.74
CA ILE A 53 14.68 7.72 4.18
C ILE A 53 14.69 8.82 5.25
N ASN A 54 14.31 8.51 6.49
CA ASN A 54 14.31 9.49 7.59
C ASN A 54 15.67 9.58 8.31
N ILE A 55 16.55 8.58 8.16
CA ILE A 55 17.88 8.56 8.79
C ILE A 55 18.82 9.60 8.14
N SER A 56 18.72 9.79 6.82
CA SER A 56 19.51 10.82 6.12
C SER A 56 19.13 12.24 6.54
N GLU A 57 17.88 12.48 6.95
CA GLU A 57 17.42 13.77 7.48
C GLU A 57 17.77 13.95 8.97
N ALA A 58 17.70 12.88 9.78
CA ALA A 58 18.01 12.91 11.21
C ALA A 58 19.51 13.09 11.52
N ASN A 59 20.40 12.64 10.64
CA ASN A 59 21.85 12.82 10.80
C ASN A 59 22.31 14.28 10.73
N ASN A 60 21.46 15.20 10.27
CA ASN A 60 21.73 16.65 10.31
C ASN A 60 21.31 17.31 11.63
N ASN A 61 20.53 16.63 12.48
CA ASN A 61 19.95 17.21 13.70
C ASN A 61 20.14 16.26 14.92
N ASN A 62 21.34 16.24 15.50
CA ASN A 62 21.65 15.72 16.85
C ASN A 62 21.10 14.33 17.24
N GLY A 63 21.05 13.38 16.31
CA GLY A 63 21.47 11.99 16.55
C GLY A 63 20.67 11.12 17.55
N ARG A 64 19.42 11.43 17.89
CA ARG A 64 18.55 10.49 18.59
C ARG A 64 17.64 9.76 17.61
N ILE A 65 17.97 8.49 17.32
CA ILE A 65 17.11 7.59 16.55
C ILE A 65 15.81 7.38 17.34
N ASN A 66 14.70 7.89 16.82
CA ASN A 66 13.38 7.59 17.39
C ASN A 66 13.10 6.08 17.25
N PRO A 67 12.78 5.37 18.34
CA PRO A 67 12.56 3.91 18.30
C PRO A 67 11.23 3.51 17.64
N ILE A 68 10.43 4.49 17.20
CA ILE A 68 9.11 4.32 16.61
C ILE A 68 9.17 4.89 15.18
N PRO A 69 8.85 4.09 14.15
CA PRO A 69 8.79 4.57 12.77
C PRO A 69 7.79 5.73 12.65
N ALA A 70 8.14 6.73 11.84
CA ALA A 70 7.27 7.82 11.48
C ALA A 70 6.20 7.35 10.48
N GLU A 71 5.12 8.12 10.31
CA GLU A 71 4.04 7.78 9.37
C GLU A 71 4.57 7.53 7.94
N ASN A 72 5.56 8.32 7.51
CA ASN A 72 6.16 8.17 6.19
C ASN A 72 6.84 6.81 5.98
N ASP A 73 7.47 6.23 7.02
CA ASP A 73 8.08 4.90 6.94
C ASP A 73 7.03 3.82 6.65
N PHE A 74 5.88 3.88 7.34
CA PHE A 74 4.77 2.98 7.06
C PHE A 74 4.20 3.20 5.66
N LYS A 75 4.18 4.44 5.19
CA LYS A 75 3.65 4.80 3.88
C LYS A 75 4.51 4.24 2.75
N ILE A 76 5.83 4.33 2.90
CA ILE A 76 6.82 3.71 2.02
C ILE A 76 6.63 2.19 2.00
N ALA A 77 6.52 1.56 3.17
CA ALA A 77 6.29 0.13 3.28
C ALA A 77 4.99 -0.31 2.58
N ALA A 78 3.88 0.41 2.79
CA ALA A 78 2.61 0.09 2.12
C ALA A 78 2.72 0.18 0.58
N ALA A 79 3.39 1.20 0.06
CA ALA A 79 3.59 1.35 -1.37
C ALA A 79 4.53 0.28 -1.95
N ARG A 80 5.57 -0.11 -1.20
CA ARG A 80 6.49 -1.21 -1.57
C ARG A 80 5.73 -2.52 -1.66
N GLU A 81 5.02 -2.90 -0.60
CA GLU A 81 4.26 -4.15 -0.54
C GLU A 81 3.19 -4.19 -1.64
N LEU A 82 2.46 -3.09 -1.87
CA LEU A 82 1.51 -3.00 -2.97
C LEU A 82 2.18 -3.31 -4.33
N TYR A 83 3.34 -2.71 -4.59
CA TYR A 83 4.07 -2.98 -5.82
C TYR A 83 4.58 -4.42 -5.90
N GLU A 84 5.16 -4.93 -4.82
CA GLU A 84 5.71 -6.29 -4.76
C GLU A 84 4.62 -7.34 -4.99
N GLU A 85 3.43 -7.14 -4.41
CA GLU A 85 2.31 -8.07 -4.44
C GLU A 85 1.43 -7.95 -5.69
N THR A 86 1.33 -6.77 -6.29
CA THR A 86 0.34 -6.47 -7.35
C THR A 86 0.93 -5.81 -8.60
N GLY A 87 2.18 -5.35 -8.55
CA GLY A 87 2.80 -4.55 -9.61
C GLY A 87 2.25 -3.13 -9.74
N LEU A 88 1.26 -2.73 -8.94
CA LEU A 88 0.76 -1.36 -8.91
C LEU A 88 1.77 -0.44 -8.23
N ASP A 89 2.45 0.39 -9.02
CA ASP A 89 3.52 1.26 -8.53
C ASP A 89 3.02 2.65 -8.12
N PHE A 90 3.07 2.90 -6.82
CA PHE A 90 2.72 4.19 -6.21
C PHE A 90 3.85 4.76 -5.35
N ARG A 91 5.05 4.17 -5.35
CA ARG A 91 6.11 4.60 -4.43
C ARG A 91 6.72 5.97 -4.84
N ASN A 92 6.52 6.41 -6.08
CA ASN A 92 6.78 7.80 -6.52
C ASN A 92 5.57 8.75 -6.37
N ARG A 93 4.42 8.23 -5.92
CA ARG A 93 3.16 8.98 -5.73
C ARG A 93 2.61 8.78 -4.34
N LEU A 94 3.49 8.77 -3.33
CA LEU A 94 3.11 8.54 -1.94
C LEU A 94 2.01 9.52 -1.49
N TYR A 95 1.97 10.75 -1.98
CA TYR A 95 0.90 11.71 -1.66
C TYR A 95 -0.52 11.18 -1.93
N MET A 96 -0.70 10.19 -2.83
CA MET A 96 -1.99 9.54 -3.09
C MET A 96 -2.45 8.59 -1.97
N LEU A 97 -1.52 8.04 -1.18
CA LEU A 97 -1.83 7.18 -0.04
C LEU A 97 -2.30 8.06 1.11
N LYS A 98 -3.60 8.01 1.44
CA LYS A 98 -4.18 8.79 2.54
C LYS A 98 -4.06 7.99 3.84
N PRO A 99 -3.43 8.51 4.90
CA PRO A 99 -3.33 7.80 6.17
C PRO A 99 -4.73 7.58 6.78
N LEU A 100 -4.97 6.38 7.28
CA LEU A 100 -6.19 6.03 8.00
C LEU A 100 -5.89 5.96 9.49
N LYS A 101 -6.63 6.75 10.27
CA LYS A 101 -6.53 6.76 11.73
C LYS A 101 -7.64 5.89 12.30
N PHE A 102 -7.23 4.74 12.82
CA PHE A 102 -8.09 3.79 13.49
C PHE A 102 -7.65 3.61 14.93
N ASP A 103 -8.60 3.31 15.82
CA ASP A 103 -8.30 2.83 17.17
C ASP A 103 -7.83 1.35 17.12
N LEU A 104 -6.61 1.18 16.61
CA LEU A 104 -5.91 -0.07 16.44
C LEU A 104 -4.50 0.04 17.03
N PRO A 105 -3.87 -1.07 17.46
CA PRO A 105 -2.57 -0.99 18.10
C PRO A 105 -1.51 -0.32 17.23
N ASN A 106 -0.70 0.54 17.85
CA ASN A 106 0.22 1.46 17.17
C ASN A 106 1.28 0.81 16.27
N LYS A 107 1.44 -0.50 16.35
CA LYS A 107 2.33 -1.26 15.46
C LYS A 107 1.75 -1.47 14.06
N TRP A 108 0.46 -1.21 13.87
CA TRP A 108 -0.24 -1.31 12.60
C TRP A 108 -0.60 0.09 12.09
N ARG A 109 -0.34 0.34 10.81
CA ARG A 109 -0.81 1.51 10.09
C ARG A 109 -1.55 1.08 8.84
N PHE A 110 -2.55 1.86 8.48
CA PHE A 110 -3.42 1.63 7.34
C PHE A 110 -3.41 2.89 6.48
N PHE A 111 -3.44 2.67 5.17
CA PHE A 111 -3.58 3.73 4.18
C PHE A 111 -4.75 3.41 3.27
N TYR A 112 -5.35 4.46 2.73
CA TYR A 112 -6.38 4.38 1.71
C TYR A 112 -5.83 4.88 0.38
N LEU A 113 -6.13 4.16 -0.69
CA LEU A 113 -5.78 4.54 -2.05
C LEU A 113 -6.99 4.35 -2.96
N ASN A 114 -7.47 5.45 -3.54
CA ASN A 114 -8.48 5.41 -4.59
C ASN A 114 -7.81 5.25 -5.95
N ILE A 115 -8.27 4.31 -6.76
CA ILE A 115 -7.76 4.07 -8.11
C ILE A 115 -8.89 3.98 -9.13
N THR A 116 -8.54 4.21 -10.39
CA THR A 116 -9.38 4.01 -11.57
C THR A 116 -8.69 3.08 -12.55
N ASN A 117 -9.35 2.79 -13.67
CA ASN A 117 -8.74 2.04 -14.77
C ASN A 117 -7.48 2.73 -15.32
N TYR A 118 -7.39 4.07 -15.22
CA TYR A 118 -6.20 4.83 -15.59
C TYR A 118 -4.98 4.41 -14.78
N GLU A 119 -5.12 4.29 -13.45
CA GLU A 119 -4.04 3.86 -12.57
C GLU A 119 -3.65 2.39 -12.77
N ILE A 120 -4.55 1.53 -13.24
CA ILE A 120 -4.24 0.12 -13.49
C ILE A 120 -3.43 -0.01 -14.78
N VAL A 121 -3.87 0.67 -15.85
CA VAL A 121 -3.31 0.48 -17.19
C VAL A 121 -1.94 1.15 -17.35
N ASN A 122 -1.74 2.32 -16.75
CA ASN A 122 -0.49 3.07 -16.89
C ASN A 122 0.71 2.51 -16.09
N GLN A 123 0.51 1.44 -15.32
CA GLN A 123 1.58 0.82 -14.53
C GLN A 123 2.51 -0.04 -15.41
N ASN A 124 2.01 -0.50 -16.56
CA ASN A 124 2.79 -1.32 -17.49
C ASN A 124 3.87 -0.54 -18.26
N GLN A 125 3.89 0.80 -18.16
CA GLN A 125 4.80 1.66 -18.91
C GLN A 125 6.02 2.16 -18.12
N ASN A 126 6.02 2.06 -16.78
CA ASN A 126 7.03 2.69 -15.91
C ASN A 126 7.99 1.68 -15.26
N LYS A 127 8.56 0.75 -16.03
CA LYS A 127 9.48 -0.28 -15.51
C LYS A 127 10.85 0.22 -15.01
N ASN A 128 11.19 1.50 -15.16
CA ASN A 128 12.57 1.98 -14.95
C ASN A 128 12.78 3.01 -13.80
N TYR A 129 11.81 3.20 -12.90
CA TYR A 129 11.79 4.40 -12.04
C TYR A 129 12.18 4.21 -10.56
N TYR A 130 13.14 3.33 -10.24
CA TYR A 130 13.61 3.16 -8.84
C TYR A 130 15.04 3.56 -8.55
N PHE A 131 15.80 3.99 -9.55
CA PHE A 131 17.17 4.42 -9.32
C PHE A 131 17.42 5.65 -10.15
N ASN A 132 17.06 6.82 -9.60
CA ASN A 132 18.04 7.86 -9.36
C ASN A 132 17.35 9.11 -8.83
N ILE A 133 17.31 9.14 -7.49
CA ILE A 133 17.60 10.32 -6.68
C ILE A 133 16.44 11.31 -6.55
N PHE A 134 16.14 11.63 -5.29
CA PHE A 134 15.99 13.01 -4.84
C PHE A 134 16.22 14.09 -5.92
N LYS A 135 15.37 15.10 -5.82
CA LYS A 135 15.64 16.51 -6.10
C LYS A 135 15.38 17.08 -7.49
N GLU A 136 16.01 16.66 -8.58
CA GLU A 136 15.95 17.51 -9.80
C GLU A 136 15.03 16.99 -10.92
N ILE A 137 14.66 15.71 -10.89
CA ILE A 137 13.91 15.06 -11.98
C ILE A 137 12.40 15.39 -11.93
N SER A 138 11.83 15.67 -10.75
CA SER A 138 10.39 15.96 -10.63
C SER A 138 9.96 17.22 -11.38
N GLN A 139 10.88 18.19 -11.57
CA GLN A 139 10.60 19.45 -12.25
C GLN A 139 10.58 19.31 -13.78
N TYR A 140 11.34 18.38 -14.37
CA TYR A 140 11.28 18.06 -15.80
C TYR A 140 10.01 17.28 -16.17
N PHE A 141 9.54 16.39 -15.28
CA PHE A 141 8.35 15.54 -15.50
C PHE A 141 7.03 16.31 -15.53
N ASN A 142 6.90 17.39 -14.77
CA ASN A 142 5.73 18.28 -14.82
C ASN A 142 5.55 18.98 -16.19
N SER A 143 6.60 19.08 -17.01
CA SER A 143 6.54 19.75 -18.32
C SER A 143 6.08 18.83 -19.47
N ILE A 144 6.19 17.51 -19.31
CA ILE A 144 5.86 16.51 -20.35
C ILE A 144 4.45 15.93 -20.16
N ILE A 145 3.96 15.83 -18.91
CA ILE A 145 2.64 15.22 -18.58
C ILE A 145 1.45 16.00 -19.17
N PHE A 146 1.64 17.26 -19.59
CA PHE A 146 0.60 18.07 -20.23
C PHE A 146 0.39 17.82 -21.74
N LYS A 147 1.14 16.92 -22.39
CA LYS A 147 0.97 16.65 -23.81
C LYS A 147 0.93 15.15 -24.09
N THR A 148 -0.23 14.68 -24.56
CA THR A 148 -0.52 13.31 -25.06
C THR A 148 -0.77 12.27 -23.95
N LYS A 149 -1.80 11.41 -24.00
CA LYS A 149 -2.46 10.82 -25.17
C LYS A 149 -3.81 10.21 -24.75
N ASN A 150 -4.86 10.55 -25.51
CA ASN A 150 -6.09 9.76 -25.56
C ASN A 150 -5.76 8.35 -26.05
N ASN A 151 -6.01 7.34 -25.21
CA ASN A 151 -6.09 5.95 -25.65
C ASN A 151 -7.41 5.40 -25.12
N ASN A 152 -8.28 4.99 -26.04
CA ASN A 152 -9.40 4.10 -25.76
C ASN A 152 -8.81 2.78 -25.27
N ILE A 153 -8.70 2.64 -23.95
CA ILE A 153 -8.28 1.41 -23.30
C ILE A 153 -9.50 0.50 -23.26
N ASP A 154 -9.36 -0.71 -23.78
CA ASP A 154 -10.36 -1.76 -23.62
C ASP A 154 -10.45 -2.13 -22.13
N VAL A 155 -11.43 -1.51 -21.47
CA VAL A 155 -11.62 -1.50 -20.01
C VAL A 155 -12.01 -2.87 -19.45
N ASN A 156 -12.31 -3.83 -20.32
CA ASN A 156 -12.99 -5.06 -19.93
C ASN A 156 -12.07 -6.10 -19.28
N ASN A 157 -10.75 -5.94 -19.36
CA ASN A 157 -9.80 -6.89 -18.78
C ASN A 157 -8.78 -6.18 -17.87
N ILE A 158 -9.12 -6.01 -16.59
CA ILE A 158 -8.14 -5.61 -15.58
C ILE A 158 -7.12 -6.74 -15.41
N ILE A 159 -5.85 -6.42 -15.68
CA ILE A 159 -4.72 -7.32 -15.45
C ILE A 159 -3.83 -6.70 -14.38
N ILE A 160 -3.68 -7.42 -13.26
CA ILE A 160 -2.76 -7.08 -12.17
C ILE A 160 -1.66 -8.13 -12.14
N LYS A 161 -0.39 -7.69 -12.01
CA LYS A 161 0.75 -8.60 -11.95
C LYS A 161 0.97 -9.07 -10.52
N LEU A 162 0.57 -10.30 -10.22
CA LEU A 162 0.71 -10.84 -8.87
C LEU A 162 2.13 -11.34 -8.55
N SER A 163 2.51 -11.24 -7.28
CA SER A 163 3.71 -11.91 -6.75
C SER A 163 3.53 -13.43 -6.71
N LYS A 164 4.63 -14.16 -6.47
CA LYS A 164 4.58 -15.63 -6.27
C LYS A 164 3.82 -16.03 -4.99
N GLU A 165 3.56 -15.09 -4.08
CA GLU A 165 2.82 -15.35 -2.85
C GLU A 165 1.29 -15.32 -3.05
N HIS A 166 0.84 -14.91 -4.24
CA HIS A 166 -0.56 -14.75 -4.59
C HIS A 166 -0.91 -15.46 -5.90
N GLU A 167 -2.04 -16.14 -5.94
CA GLU A 167 -2.50 -16.89 -7.12
C GLU A 167 -3.62 -16.20 -7.88
N SER A 168 -4.40 -15.36 -7.21
CA SER A 168 -5.45 -14.56 -7.84
C SER A 168 -5.73 -13.30 -7.04
N PHE A 169 -6.57 -12.43 -7.59
CA PHE A 169 -7.12 -11.27 -6.90
C PHE A 169 -8.61 -11.18 -7.19
N LEU A 170 -9.32 -10.39 -6.38
CA LEU A 170 -10.67 -9.96 -6.69
C LEU A 170 -10.88 -8.53 -6.21
N PHE A 171 -11.88 -7.88 -6.78
CA PHE A 171 -12.43 -6.66 -6.23
C PHE A 171 -13.79 -6.96 -5.60
N GLU A 172 -13.99 -6.53 -4.35
CA GLU A 172 -15.24 -6.73 -3.62
C GLU A 172 -15.88 -5.38 -3.29
N LYS A 173 -17.09 -5.15 -3.79
CA LYS A 173 -17.85 -3.89 -3.59
C LYS A 173 -18.36 -3.77 -2.16
N ASP A 174 -18.79 -4.88 -1.57
CA ASP A 174 -19.31 -4.88 -0.22
C ASP A 174 -18.16 -4.97 0.79
N LEU A 175 -17.86 -3.86 1.46
CA LEU A 175 -16.80 -3.78 2.46
C LEU A 175 -17.04 -4.70 3.67
N VAL A 176 -18.29 -5.03 4.01
CA VAL A 176 -18.61 -6.02 5.04
C VAL A 176 -18.16 -7.39 4.57
N LYS A 177 -18.55 -7.80 3.36
CA LYS A 177 -18.10 -9.06 2.77
C LYS A 177 -16.58 -9.12 2.60
N ALA A 178 -15.95 -8.02 2.17
CA ALA A 178 -14.49 -7.92 2.09
C ALA A 178 -13.84 -8.15 3.46
N SER A 179 -14.40 -7.56 4.52
CA SER A 179 -13.92 -7.77 5.90
C SER A 179 -14.00 -9.23 6.34
N GLN A 180 -15.02 -9.96 5.90
CA GLN A 180 -15.19 -11.38 6.21
C GLN A 180 -14.15 -12.23 5.47
N LEU A 181 -13.87 -11.89 4.21
CA LEU A 181 -12.88 -12.59 3.37
C LEU A 181 -11.45 -12.47 3.92
N VAL A 182 -11.11 -11.36 4.59
CA VAL A 182 -9.79 -11.14 5.21
C VAL A 182 -9.74 -11.41 6.72
N LYS A 183 -10.74 -12.12 7.28
CA LYS A 183 -10.90 -12.32 8.74
C LYS A 183 -9.69 -12.91 9.45
N SER A 184 -8.95 -13.82 8.82
CA SER A 184 -7.73 -14.40 9.42
C SER A 184 -6.46 -13.63 9.11
N HIS A 185 -6.50 -12.71 8.14
CA HIS A 185 -5.31 -11.97 7.74
C HIS A 185 -4.83 -11.08 8.90
N SER A 186 -3.56 -11.26 9.28
CA SER A 186 -2.93 -10.48 10.34
C SER A 186 -3.70 -10.50 11.67
N LYS A 187 -4.17 -11.69 12.07
CA LYS A 187 -4.93 -11.91 13.32
C LYS A 187 -6.24 -11.12 13.38
N GLY A 188 -6.88 -10.89 12.23
CA GLY A 188 -8.16 -10.18 12.11
C GLY A 188 -8.08 -8.66 12.18
N VAL A 189 -6.88 -8.08 12.30
CA VAL A 189 -6.72 -6.62 12.31
C VAL A 189 -7.16 -6.00 10.98
N CYS A 190 -6.88 -6.66 9.85
CA CYS A 190 -7.30 -6.19 8.52
C CYS A 190 -8.82 -6.20 8.36
N SER A 191 -9.50 -7.21 8.94
CA SER A 191 -10.96 -7.28 8.96
C SER A 191 -11.56 -6.13 9.78
N LYS A 192 -11.04 -5.89 10.99
CA LYS A 192 -11.47 -4.74 11.82
C LYS A 192 -11.22 -3.40 11.12
N ALA A 193 -10.09 -3.25 10.44
CA ALA A 193 -9.76 -2.04 9.68
C ALA A 193 -10.75 -1.77 8.53
N LEU A 194 -11.20 -2.80 7.80
CA LEU A 194 -12.21 -2.62 6.75
C LEU A 194 -13.58 -2.20 7.31
N LEU A 195 -14.00 -2.75 8.45
CA LEU A 195 -15.25 -2.34 9.11
C LEU A 195 -15.19 -0.87 9.57
N LEU A 196 -14.07 -0.46 10.18
CA LEU A 196 -13.84 0.94 10.57
C LEU A 196 -13.74 1.85 9.34
N PHE A 197 -13.11 1.38 8.26
CA PHE A 197 -13.04 2.10 7.00
C PHE A 197 -14.42 2.34 6.43
N GLN A 198 -15.28 1.32 6.37
CA GLN A 198 -16.65 1.44 5.85
C GLN A 198 -17.47 2.51 6.61
N GLN A 199 -17.42 2.50 7.94
CA GLN A 199 -18.11 3.49 8.78
C GLN A 199 -17.69 4.92 8.43
N ASN A 200 -16.40 5.14 8.16
CA ASN A 200 -15.87 6.44 7.80
C ASN A 200 -16.05 6.77 6.30
N TYR A 201 -16.03 5.76 5.43
CA TYR A 201 -16.10 5.93 3.97
C TYR A 201 -17.49 6.39 3.52
N GLN A 202 -18.54 5.84 4.14
CA GLN A 202 -19.92 6.25 3.87
C GLN A 202 -20.19 7.73 4.20
N ILE A 203 -19.39 8.34 5.07
CA ILE A 203 -19.48 9.78 5.38
C ILE A 203 -19.02 10.63 4.18
N TYR A 204 -18.11 10.12 3.35
CA TYR A 204 -17.50 10.89 2.24
C TYR A 204 -18.16 10.67 0.88
N THR A 205 -19.06 9.68 0.72
CA THR A 205 -19.69 9.35 -0.57
C THR A 205 -21.18 9.68 -0.65
N ASN A 206 -21.77 10.27 0.39
CA ASN A 206 -23.19 10.67 0.41
C ASN A 206 -23.43 12.12 -0.06
N TYR A 207 -22.68 12.59 -1.05
CA TYR A 207 -22.90 13.89 -1.71
C TYR A 207 -23.05 13.72 -3.22
#